data_AF-A0A936V8N6-F1
#
_entry.id   AF-A0A936V8N6-F1
#
_cell.length_a   1.000
_cell.length_b   1.000
_cell.length_c   1.000
_cell.angle_alpha   90.00
_cell.angle_beta   90.00
_cell.angle_gamma   90.00
#
_symmetry.space_group_name_H-M   'P 1'
#
loop_
_entity.id
_entity.type
_entity.pdbx_description
1 polymer ?
#
loop_
_entity_poly.entity_id
_entity_poly.type
_entity_poly.pdbx_seq_one_letter_code
_entity_poly.pdbx_strand_id
1 'polypeptide(L)'
;MRVIAWILGLFSLAIGVTLIARYNEAYALFVWHPYRIQISINFLLLILLAAFAGFYLLIRAISHTLALPAQVAEFRRQRRRDNAAEALNDSARLFYEGRYGQALKLAEKSYPDVVFPVAALLAARAAPCDAEPEVKRHWLDQASRYDKEMRNARLMVETELAVADRRYDDAAQTLEVLQDTGSAILRVFGWHCRSNRAGAVGMRSPGWRGSCANTMPCRTIRRHR
;
A
#
# COMPACT_ATOMS: atom_id res chain seq x y z
N MET A 1 8.31 -2.44 -30.47
CA MET A 1 7.75 -2.61 -31.83
C MET A 1 7.33 -1.29 -32.50
N ARG A 2 6.51 -0.43 -31.87
CA ARG A 2 5.98 0.80 -32.52
C ARG A 2 7.05 1.85 -32.90
N VAL A 3 8.15 1.95 -32.15
CA VAL A 3 9.25 2.91 -32.44
C VAL A 3 10.06 2.48 -33.68
N ILE A 4 10.33 1.18 -33.82
CA ILE A 4 11.07 0.61 -34.96
C ILE A 4 10.26 0.79 -36.25
N ALA A 5 8.95 0.56 -36.22
CA ALA A 5 8.07 0.82 -37.37
C ALA A 5 8.05 2.30 -37.78
N TRP A 6 8.13 3.21 -36.81
CA TRP A 6 8.22 4.66 -37.06
C TRP A 6 9.56 5.08 -37.68
N ILE A 7 10.68 4.51 -37.21
CA ILE A 7 12.01 4.78 -37.76
C ILE A 7 12.10 4.25 -39.19
N LEU A 8 11.59 3.04 -39.46
CA LEU A 8 11.53 2.50 -40.82
C LEU A 8 10.63 3.35 -41.73
N GLY A 9 9.48 3.80 -41.23
CA GLY A 9 8.58 4.68 -42.00
C GLY A 9 9.24 6.00 -42.37
N LEU A 10 9.97 6.62 -41.43
CA LEU A 10 10.69 7.88 -41.67
C LEU A 10 11.84 7.69 -42.67
N PHE A 11 12.60 6.60 -42.55
CA PHE A 11 13.67 6.26 -43.50
C PHE A 11 13.11 5.96 -44.89
N SER A 12 12.02 5.20 -44.98
CA SER A 12 11.35 4.90 -46.26
C SER A 12 10.83 6.18 -46.93
N LEU A 13 10.27 7.11 -46.15
CA LEU A 13 9.81 8.39 -46.67
C LEU A 13 10.98 9.24 -47.17
N ALA A 14 12.07 9.33 -46.40
CA ALA A 14 13.28 10.06 -46.78
C ALA A 14 13.89 9.50 -48.07
N ILE A 15 14.00 8.18 -48.18
CA ILE A 15 14.52 7.50 -49.39
C ILE A 15 13.59 7.76 -50.58
N GLY A 16 12.27 7.70 -50.38
CA GLY A 16 11.27 7.98 -51.42
C GLY A 16 11.38 9.40 -51.97
N VAL A 17 11.51 10.41 -51.10
CA VAL A 17 11.69 11.81 -51.51
C VAL A 17 13.02 11.99 -52.25
N THR A 18 14.09 11.33 -51.79
CA THR A 18 15.42 11.43 -52.42
C THR A 18 15.44 10.82 -53.83
N LEU A 19 14.73 9.70 -54.05
CA LEU A 19 14.63 9.04 -55.35
C LEU A 19 13.83 9.86 -56.35
N ILE A 20 12.74 10.50 -55.92
CA ILE A 20 11.90 11.37 -56.77
C ILE A 20 12.65 12.67 -57.12
N ALA A 21 13.44 13.22 -56.20
CA ALA A 21 14.24 14.42 -56.42
C ALA A 21 15.42 14.22 -57.39
N ARG A 22 15.92 13.00 -57.54
CA ARG A 22 17.04 12.68 -58.44
C ARG A 22 16.69 12.80 -59.93
N TYR A 23 15.40 12.88 -60.27
CA TYR A 23 14.91 12.91 -61.64
C TYR A 23 14.69 14.31 -62.24
N ASN A 24 14.91 15.42 -61.50
CA ASN A 24 14.66 16.78 -62.03
C ASN A 24 15.78 17.79 -61.71
N GLU A 25 16.33 18.41 -62.76
CA GLU A 25 17.40 19.43 -62.74
C GLU A 25 16.88 20.86 -62.44
N ALA A 26 16.08 21.04 -61.40
CA ALA A 26 15.53 22.35 -61.06
C ALA A 26 16.46 23.15 -60.11
N TYR A 27 16.91 24.33 -60.55
CA TYR A 27 17.76 25.27 -59.78
C TYR A 27 16.91 26.36 -59.11
N ALA A 28 17.15 26.66 -57.83
CA ALA A 28 16.56 27.80 -57.13
C ALA A 28 17.63 28.91 -56.97
N LEU A 29 17.51 30.01 -57.73
CA LEU A 29 18.40 31.15 -57.55
C LEU A 29 17.94 32.01 -56.36
N PHE A 30 18.74 32.06 -55.30
CA PHE A 30 18.58 33.02 -54.22
C PHE A 30 19.59 34.17 -54.42
N VAL A 31 19.12 35.34 -54.85
CA VAL A 31 19.97 36.51 -55.15
C VAL A 31 19.85 37.52 -54.01
N TRP A 32 20.87 37.61 -53.16
CA TRP A 32 21.03 38.67 -52.16
C TRP A 32 22.28 39.47 -52.52
N HIS A 33 22.12 40.73 -52.96
CA HIS A 33 23.22 41.59 -53.44
C HIS A 33 24.32 41.71 -52.35
N PRO A 34 25.61 41.34 -52.52
CA PRO A 34 26.42 40.90 -53.68
C PRO A 34 26.80 39.39 -53.69
N TYR A 35 26.11 38.53 -52.96
CA TYR A 35 26.36 37.08 -52.89
C TYR A 35 25.34 36.31 -53.75
N ARG A 36 25.83 35.60 -54.79
CA ARG A 36 25.02 34.70 -55.62
C ARG A 36 25.17 33.27 -55.11
N ILE A 37 24.28 32.83 -54.23
CA ILE A 37 24.29 31.45 -53.73
C ILE A 37 23.32 30.64 -54.60
N GLN A 38 23.87 29.79 -55.48
CA GLN A 38 23.08 28.88 -56.30
C GLN A 38 22.80 27.61 -55.48
N ILE A 39 21.59 27.51 -54.93
CA ILE A 39 21.16 26.33 -54.19
C ILE A 39 20.24 25.53 -55.11
N SER A 40 20.59 24.26 -55.39
CA SER A 40 19.67 23.38 -56.12
C SER A 40 18.35 23.29 -55.35
N ILE A 41 17.20 23.30 -56.03
CA ILE A 41 15.90 23.21 -55.36
C ILE A 41 15.81 21.95 -54.50
N ASN A 42 16.54 20.90 -54.91
CA ASN A 42 16.69 19.64 -54.19
C ASN A 42 17.34 19.83 -52.81
N PHE A 43 18.32 20.74 -52.69
CA PHE A 43 18.99 21.03 -51.42
C PHE A 43 18.09 21.85 -50.49
N LEU A 44 17.31 22.79 -51.04
CA LEU A 44 16.28 23.50 -50.29
C LEU A 44 15.21 22.53 -49.76
N LEU A 45 14.76 21.59 -50.59
CA LEU A 45 13.79 20.56 -50.21
C LEU A 45 14.36 19.63 -49.11
N LEU A 46 15.62 19.23 -49.24
CA LEU A 46 16.33 18.41 -48.25
C LEU A 46 16.40 19.10 -46.88
N ILE A 47 16.79 20.38 -46.86
CA ILE A 47 16.86 21.17 -45.62
C ILE A 47 15.47 21.31 -45.00
N LEU A 48 14.45 21.60 -45.81
CA LEU A 48 13.08 21.75 -45.32
C LEU A 48 12.56 20.44 -44.71
N LEU A 49 12.82 19.31 -45.37
CA LEU A 49 12.46 17.98 -44.87
C LEU A 49 13.21 17.65 -43.57
N ALA A 50 14.52 17.93 -43.52
CA ALA A 50 15.34 17.72 -42.33
C ALA A 50 14.88 18.59 -41.16
N ALA A 51 14.54 19.86 -41.42
CA ALA A 51 14.01 20.78 -40.41
C ALA A 51 12.66 20.31 -39.88
N PHE A 52 11.75 19.86 -40.76
CA PHE A 52 10.46 19.32 -40.35
C PHE A 52 10.61 18.03 -39.52
N ALA A 53 11.49 17.11 -39.93
CA ALA A 53 11.81 15.90 -39.18
C ALA A 53 12.42 16.24 -37.80
N GLY A 54 13.37 17.18 -37.75
CA GLY A 54 13.98 17.65 -36.52
C GLY A 54 12.97 18.28 -35.57
N PHE A 55 12.11 19.15 -36.07
CA PHE A 55 11.04 19.78 -35.29
C PHE A 55 10.04 18.76 -34.74
N TYR A 56 9.65 17.77 -35.56
CA TYR A 56 8.79 16.67 -35.13
C TYR A 56 9.44 15.84 -34.01
N LEU A 57 10.73 15.51 -34.15
CA LEU A 57 11.48 14.79 -33.12
C LEU A 57 11.59 15.60 -31.83
N LEU A 58 11.77 16.93 -31.92
CA LEU A 58 11.83 17.82 -30.77
C LEU A 58 10.51 17.83 -29.99
N ILE A 59 9.38 18.02 -30.67
CA ILE A 59 8.04 17.97 -30.06
C ILE A 59 7.79 16.60 -29.44
N ARG A 60 8.23 15.52 -30.11
CA ARG A 60 8.07 14.17 -29.59
C ARG A 60 8.94 13.90 -28.36
N ALA A 61 10.17 14.40 -28.34
CA ALA A 61 11.04 14.31 -27.17
C ALA A 61 10.42 15.07 -25.98
N ILE A 62 9.87 16.26 -26.22
CA ILE A 62 9.15 17.04 -25.20
C ILE A 62 7.90 16.30 -24.71
N SER A 63 7.09 15.72 -25.59
CA SER A 63 5.88 14.99 -25.19
C SER A 63 6.19 13.70 -24.43
N HIS A 64 7.26 12.97 -24.78
CA HIS A 64 7.74 11.82 -24.00
C HIS A 64 8.24 12.24 -22.62
N THR A 65 8.96 13.37 -22.55
CA THR A 65 9.47 13.91 -21.29
C THR A 65 8.33 14.38 -20.37
N LEU A 66 7.24 14.93 -20.94
CA LEU A 66 6.07 15.41 -20.19
C LEU A 66 5.01 14.31 -19.91
N ALA A 67 5.00 13.19 -20.64
CA ALA A 67 4.07 12.08 -20.42
C ALA A 67 4.50 11.07 -19.34
N LEU A 68 5.76 11.13 -18.90
CA LEU A 68 6.32 10.31 -17.81
C LEU A 68 5.80 10.68 -16.40
N PRO A 69 5.71 11.94 -15.95
CA PRO A 69 5.35 12.26 -14.57
C PRO A 69 3.92 11.85 -14.18
N ALA A 70 2.97 11.87 -15.11
CA ALA A 70 1.57 11.50 -14.84
C ALA A 70 1.38 9.99 -14.64
N GLN A 71 2.03 9.16 -15.45
CA GLN A 71 1.97 7.69 -15.31
C GLN A 71 2.74 7.20 -14.09
N VAL A 72 3.85 7.86 -13.74
CA VAL A 72 4.63 7.54 -12.53
C VAL A 72 3.88 7.95 -11.26
N ALA A 73 2.99 8.94 -11.28
CA ALA A 73 2.16 9.26 -10.12
C ALA A 73 1.21 8.12 -9.75
N GLU A 74 0.54 7.52 -10.74
CA GLU A 74 -0.36 6.39 -10.51
C GLU A 74 0.39 5.10 -10.17
N PHE A 75 1.54 4.85 -10.82
CA PHE A 75 2.41 3.72 -10.47
C PHE A 75 2.99 3.85 -9.05
N ARG A 76 3.32 5.08 -8.61
CA ARG A 76 3.75 5.34 -7.22
C ARG A 76 2.63 5.08 -6.22
N ARG A 77 1.37 5.40 -6.56
CA ARG A 77 0.22 5.08 -5.71
C ARG A 77 0.01 3.58 -5.59
N GLN A 78 0.08 2.86 -6.70
CA GLN A 78 -0.04 1.41 -6.68
C GLN A 78 1.11 0.76 -5.89
N ARG A 79 2.36 1.21 -6.12
CA ARG A 79 3.52 0.68 -5.39
C ARG A 79 3.46 0.95 -3.89
N ARG A 80 2.91 2.09 -3.46
CA ARG A 80 2.67 2.37 -2.03
C ARG A 80 1.70 1.36 -1.42
N ARG A 81 0.61 1.04 -2.11
CA ARG A 81 -0.36 0.02 -1.66
C ARG A 81 0.28 -1.35 -1.51
N ASP A 82 1.05 -1.79 -2.50
CA ASP A 82 1.74 -3.08 -2.46
C ASP A 82 2.72 -3.16 -1.29
N ASN A 83 3.52 -2.11 -1.10
CA ASN A 83 4.47 -2.02 0.01
C ASN A 83 3.77 -2.00 1.38
N ALA A 84 2.61 -1.37 1.50
CA ALA A 84 1.82 -1.36 2.74
C ALA A 84 1.22 -2.74 3.04
N ALA A 85 0.77 -3.47 2.02
CA ALA A 85 0.29 -4.84 2.18
C ALA A 85 1.42 -5.80 2.60
N GLU A 86 2.61 -5.65 2.03
CA GLU A 86 3.81 -6.41 2.43
C GLU A 86 4.18 -6.12 3.90
N ALA A 87 4.20 -4.85 4.30
CA ALA A 87 4.47 -4.46 5.68
C ALA A 87 3.43 -5.00 6.68
N LEU A 88 2.14 -5.07 6.30
CA LEU A 88 1.12 -5.72 7.13
C LEU A 88 1.42 -7.22 7.30
N ASN A 89 1.72 -7.92 6.20
CA ASN A 89 2.00 -9.36 6.25
C ASN A 89 3.22 -9.66 7.13
N ASP A 90 4.27 -8.86 7.01
CA ASP A 90 5.44 -8.96 7.89
C ASP A 90 5.10 -8.65 9.35
N SER A 91 4.26 -7.64 9.61
CA SER A 91 3.76 -7.36 10.96
C SER A 91 3.01 -8.55 11.55
N ALA A 92 2.10 -9.16 10.78
CA ALA A 92 1.34 -10.33 11.21
C ALA A 92 2.26 -11.52 11.49
N ARG A 93 3.24 -11.76 10.62
CA ARG A 93 4.26 -12.78 10.82
C ARG A 93 5.02 -12.55 12.14
N LEU A 94 5.52 -11.34 12.38
CA LEU A 94 6.24 -10.99 13.60
C LEU A 94 5.38 -11.09 14.85
N PHE A 95 4.08 -10.78 14.74
CA PHE A 95 3.12 -10.92 15.83
C PHE A 95 3.00 -12.38 16.25
N TYR A 96 2.85 -13.30 15.29
CA TYR A 96 2.78 -14.74 15.57
C TYR A 96 4.13 -15.34 16.01
N GLU A 97 5.25 -14.74 15.61
CA GLU A 97 6.59 -15.07 16.13
C GLU A 97 6.81 -14.55 17.57
N GLY A 98 5.86 -13.80 18.16
CA GLY A 98 5.96 -13.24 19.51
C GLY A 98 6.79 -11.95 19.62
N ARG A 99 7.18 -11.36 18.48
CA ARG A 99 8.02 -10.14 18.41
C ARG A 99 7.15 -8.88 18.37
N TYR A 100 6.34 -8.68 19.40
CA TYR A 100 5.28 -7.66 19.47
C TYR A 100 5.74 -6.22 19.20
N GLY A 101 6.88 -5.80 19.76
CA GLY A 101 7.40 -4.44 19.55
C GLY A 101 7.80 -4.15 18.10
N GLN A 102 8.20 -5.16 17.33
CA GLN A 102 8.50 -4.98 15.90
C GLN A 102 7.26 -5.12 15.03
N ALA A 103 6.34 -6.00 15.42
CA ALA A 103 5.02 -6.10 14.79
C ALA A 103 4.29 -4.75 14.85
N LEU A 104 4.29 -4.09 16.01
CA LEU A 104 3.67 -2.77 16.19
C LEU A 104 4.28 -1.71 15.24
N LYS A 105 5.61 -1.63 15.16
CA LYS A 105 6.30 -0.67 14.27
C LYS A 105 5.98 -0.90 12.78
N LEU A 106 5.86 -2.15 12.35
CA LEU A 106 5.50 -2.48 10.97
C LEU A 106 4.02 -2.22 10.68
N ALA A 107 3.15 -2.44 11.67
CA ALA A 107 1.73 -2.08 11.57
C ALA A 107 1.57 -0.55 11.46
N GLU A 108 2.30 0.22 12.28
CA GLU A 108 2.34 1.68 12.21
C GLU A 108 2.87 2.18 10.85
N LYS A 109 3.89 1.54 10.28
CA LYS A 109 4.41 1.89 8.95
C LYS A 109 3.38 1.70 7.83
N SER A 110 2.40 0.82 8.03
CA SER A 110 1.32 0.57 7.06
C SER A 110 0.21 1.63 7.12
N TYR A 111 0.26 2.56 8.09
CA TYR A 111 -0.65 3.69 8.21
C TYR A 111 -0.27 4.85 7.28
N PRO A 112 -1.20 5.55 6.59
CA PRO A 112 -2.67 5.41 6.52
C PRO A 112 -3.18 4.80 5.19
N ASP A 113 -2.53 3.77 4.67
CA ASP A 113 -2.88 3.18 3.37
C ASP A 113 -4.14 2.28 3.43
N VAL A 114 -4.61 1.78 2.27
CA VAL A 114 -5.86 1.01 2.09
C VAL A 114 -6.03 -0.18 3.06
N VAL A 115 -4.92 -0.72 3.56
CA VAL A 115 -4.86 -1.91 4.44
C VAL A 115 -5.03 -1.53 5.93
N PHE A 116 -5.31 -0.27 6.21
CA PHE A 116 -5.34 0.32 7.55
C PHE A 116 -6.19 -0.39 8.61
N PRO A 117 -7.47 -0.76 8.38
CA PRO A 117 -8.29 -1.22 9.49
C PRO A 117 -7.78 -2.52 10.11
N VAL A 118 -7.19 -3.42 9.31
CA VAL A 118 -6.55 -4.64 9.79
C VAL A 118 -5.22 -4.33 10.49
N ALA A 119 -4.43 -3.40 9.94
CA ALA A 119 -3.19 -2.94 10.58
C ALA A 119 -3.44 -2.31 11.95
N ALA A 120 -4.50 -1.51 12.10
CA ALA A 120 -4.90 -0.87 13.36
C ALA A 120 -5.33 -1.91 14.41
N LEU A 121 -6.13 -2.92 14.01
CA LEU A 121 -6.49 -4.03 14.91
C LEU A 121 -5.28 -4.85 15.34
N LEU A 122 -4.34 -5.09 14.41
CA LEU A 122 -3.08 -5.77 14.73
C LEU A 122 -2.19 -4.93 15.64
N ALA A 123 -2.13 -3.61 15.43
CA ALA A 123 -1.42 -2.67 16.30
C ALA A 123 -2.01 -2.66 17.73
N ALA A 124 -3.35 -2.62 17.85
CA ALA A 124 -4.04 -2.70 19.14
C ALA A 124 -3.67 -4.01 19.88
N ARG A 125 -3.54 -5.12 19.15
CA ARG A 125 -3.16 -6.43 19.71
C ARG A 125 -1.67 -6.56 20.01
N ALA A 126 -0.81 -5.97 19.18
CA ALA A 126 0.64 -5.99 19.34
C ALA A 126 1.13 -4.97 20.37
N ALA A 127 0.27 -4.04 20.79
CA ALA A 127 0.57 -3.09 21.86
C ALA A 127 1.06 -3.85 23.12
N PRO A 128 2.19 -3.42 23.71
CA PRO A 128 2.71 -4.05 24.93
C PRO A 128 1.64 -4.14 26.02
N CYS A 129 1.70 -5.18 26.86
CA CYS A 129 0.74 -5.30 27.95
C CYS A 129 0.87 -4.21 29.01
N ASP A 130 2.06 -3.62 29.14
CA ASP A 130 2.32 -2.46 29.99
C ASP A 130 1.95 -1.13 29.31
N ALA A 131 1.46 -1.15 28.06
CA ALA A 131 1.03 0.05 27.38
C ALA A 131 -0.20 0.66 28.07
N GLU A 132 -0.26 1.99 28.09
CA GLU A 132 -1.40 2.72 28.61
C GLU A 132 -2.69 2.29 27.89
N PRO A 133 -3.81 2.16 28.61
CA PRO A 133 -5.08 1.74 28.03
C PRO A 133 -5.56 2.68 26.93
N GLU A 134 -5.14 3.95 26.97
CA GLU A 134 -5.44 4.94 25.93
C GLU A 134 -4.80 4.60 24.58
N VAL A 135 -3.58 4.04 24.57
CA VAL A 135 -2.89 3.64 23.33
C VAL A 135 -3.68 2.53 22.63
N LYS A 136 -4.10 1.50 23.37
CA LYS A 136 -4.93 0.42 22.84
C LYS A 136 -6.28 0.96 22.31
N ARG A 137 -6.91 1.87 23.06
CA ARG A 137 -8.17 2.53 22.66
C ARG A 137 -8.01 3.40 21.41
N HIS A 138 -6.90 4.12 21.29
CA HIS A 138 -6.60 4.93 20.11
C HIS A 138 -6.62 4.09 18.83
N TRP A 139 -5.98 2.91 18.86
CA TRP A 139 -5.98 1.99 17.71
C TRP A 139 -7.35 1.37 17.42
N LEU A 140 -8.14 1.08 18.45
CA LEU A 140 -9.53 0.62 18.27
C LEU A 140 -10.44 1.71 17.70
N ASP A 141 -10.28 2.96 18.13
CA ASP A 141 -10.99 4.13 17.59
C ASP A 141 -10.65 4.35 16.12
N GLN A 142 -9.35 4.26 15.79
CA GLN A 142 -8.87 4.28 14.41
C GLN A 142 -9.53 3.20 13.54
N ALA A 143 -9.63 1.96 14.03
CA ALA A 143 -10.32 0.88 13.32
C ALA A 143 -11.84 1.10 13.19
N SER A 144 -12.47 1.77 14.17
CA SER A 144 -13.91 2.06 14.17
C SER A 144 -14.35 2.98 13.03
N ARG A 145 -13.43 3.75 12.44
CA ARG A 145 -13.72 4.57 11.24
C ARG A 145 -14.15 3.73 10.04
N TYR A 146 -13.84 2.43 10.04
CA TYR A 146 -14.15 1.46 8.98
C TYR A 146 -15.10 0.36 9.46
N ASP A 147 -15.96 0.66 10.45
CA ASP A 147 -16.78 -0.32 11.19
C ASP A 147 -17.65 -1.21 10.30
N LYS A 148 -18.16 -0.74 9.15
CA LYS A 148 -19.07 -1.53 8.30
C LYS A 148 -18.54 -2.92 7.92
N GLU A 149 -17.26 -3.03 7.60
CA GLU A 149 -16.65 -4.31 7.22
C GLU A 149 -16.01 -5.00 8.43
N MET A 150 -15.37 -4.22 9.32
CA MET A 150 -14.52 -4.77 10.39
C MET A 150 -15.16 -4.82 11.77
N ARG A 151 -16.44 -4.49 11.92
CA ARG A 151 -17.15 -4.50 13.22
C ARG A 151 -16.92 -5.78 14.01
N ASN A 152 -17.11 -6.95 13.39
CA ASN A 152 -16.94 -8.24 14.08
C ASN A 152 -15.50 -8.49 14.51
N ALA A 153 -14.52 -8.15 13.64
CA ALA A 153 -13.10 -8.29 13.96
C ALA A 153 -12.69 -7.33 15.09
N ARG A 154 -13.20 -6.09 15.07
CA ARG A 154 -12.98 -5.09 16.12
C ARG A 154 -13.55 -5.54 17.46
N LEU A 155 -14.81 -5.98 17.49
CA LEU A 155 -15.46 -6.49 18.70
C LEU A 155 -14.73 -7.71 19.27
N MET A 156 -14.22 -8.60 18.41
CA MET A 156 -13.40 -9.73 18.85
C MET A 156 -12.10 -9.26 19.53
N VAL A 157 -11.34 -8.38 18.88
CA VAL A 157 -10.08 -7.85 19.43
C VAL A 157 -10.32 -7.06 20.72
N GLU A 158 -11.39 -6.27 20.77
CA GLU A 158 -11.81 -5.53 21.97
C GLU A 158 -12.15 -6.48 23.12
N THR A 159 -12.89 -7.56 22.84
CA THR A 159 -13.19 -8.61 23.82
C THR A 159 -11.91 -9.27 24.34
N GLU A 160 -10.99 -9.65 23.44
CA GLU A 160 -9.72 -10.28 23.82
C GLU A 160 -8.83 -9.35 24.65
N LEU A 161 -8.78 -8.06 24.32
CA LEU A 161 -8.04 -7.05 25.09
C LEU A 161 -8.69 -6.84 26.47
N ALA A 162 -10.02 -6.77 26.55
CA ALA A 162 -10.72 -6.66 27.83
C ALA A 162 -10.48 -7.88 28.73
N VAL A 163 -10.45 -9.09 28.16
CA VAL A 163 -10.09 -10.32 28.88
C VAL A 163 -8.63 -10.28 29.36
N ALA A 164 -7.69 -9.83 28.53
CA ALA A 164 -6.29 -9.68 28.89
C ALA A 164 -6.08 -8.68 30.03
N ASP A 165 -6.83 -7.57 30.01
CA ASP A 165 -6.83 -6.53 31.04
C ASP A 165 -7.63 -6.92 32.30
N ARG A 166 -8.20 -8.13 32.38
CA ARG A 166 -9.08 -8.64 33.47
C ARG A 166 -10.39 -7.86 33.66
N ARG A 167 -10.86 -7.15 32.63
CA ARG A 167 -12.15 -6.47 32.58
C ARG A 167 -13.21 -7.41 32.02
N TYR A 168 -13.61 -8.38 32.84
CA TYR A 168 -14.52 -9.45 32.41
C TYR A 168 -15.95 -8.96 32.12
N ASP A 169 -16.37 -7.87 32.75
CA ASP A 169 -17.70 -7.29 32.54
C ASP A 169 -17.79 -6.60 31.18
N ASP A 170 -16.80 -5.76 30.83
CA ASP A 170 -16.66 -5.17 29.50
C ASP A 170 -16.61 -6.28 28.42
N ALA A 171 -15.79 -7.31 28.63
CA ALA A 171 -15.67 -8.44 27.70
C ALA A 171 -17.00 -9.18 27.48
N ALA A 172 -17.81 -9.33 28.53
CA ALA A 172 -19.11 -9.98 28.41
C ALA A 172 -20.10 -9.14 27.59
N GLN A 173 -20.10 -7.81 27.77
CA GLN A 173 -20.96 -6.89 27.01
C GLN A 173 -20.58 -6.89 25.52
N THR A 174 -19.30 -6.77 25.19
CA THR A 174 -18.83 -6.81 23.79
C THR A 174 -19.14 -8.15 23.12
N LEU A 175 -19.03 -9.25 23.87
CA LEU A 175 -19.34 -10.58 23.39
C LEU A 175 -20.84 -10.78 23.11
N GLU A 176 -21.72 -10.22 23.94
CA GLU A 176 -23.18 -10.26 23.72
C GLU A 176 -23.56 -9.57 22.41
N VAL A 177 -23.04 -8.35 22.18
CA VAL A 177 -23.22 -7.62 20.91
C VAL A 177 -22.73 -8.43 19.69
N LEU A 178 -21.65 -9.18 19.86
CA LEU A 178 -21.08 -9.98 18.79
C LEU A 178 -21.89 -11.28 18.52
N GLN A 179 -22.48 -11.89 19.56
CA GLN A 179 -23.33 -13.07 19.43
C GLN A 179 -24.62 -12.80 18.65
N ASP A 180 -25.21 -11.62 18.85
CA ASP A 180 -26.37 -11.17 18.08
C ASP A 180 -26.08 -11.07 16.57
N THR A 181 -24.81 -10.99 16.19
CA THR A 181 -24.36 -10.88 14.79
C THR A 181 -24.11 -12.26 14.13
N GLY A 182 -24.24 -13.38 14.86
CA GLY A 182 -24.40 -14.72 14.26
C GLY A 182 -23.13 -15.52 13.90
N SER A 183 -21.96 -15.25 14.48
CA SER A 183 -20.73 -16.02 14.17
C SER A 183 -20.52 -17.26 15.06
N ALA A 184 -20.44 -18.44 14.44
CA ALA A 184 -20.45 -19.74 15.12
C ALA A 184 -19.20 -20.08 15.96
N ILE A 185 -18.03 -19.49 15.64
CA ILE A 185 -16.76 -19.69 16.36
C ILE A 185 -16.82 -19.18 17.82
N LEU A 186 -17.76 -18.30 18.15
CA LEU A 186 -17.89 -17.66 19.47
C LEU A 186 -18.52 -18.53 20.56
N ARG A 187 -19.17 -19.65 20.22
CA ARG A 187 -19.74 -20.54 21.23
C ARG A 187 -18.67 -21.15 22.13
N VAL A 188 -17.48 -21.41 21.59
CA VAL A 188 -16.36 -22.01 22.33
C VAL A 188 -15.67 -20.98 23.24
N PHE A 189 -15.40 -19.77 22.75
CA PHE A 189 -14.76 -18.72 23.55
C PHE A 189 -15.69 -18.20 24.68
N GLY A 190 -16.99 -18.07 24.40
CA GLY A 190 -17.98 -17.69 25.42
C GLY A 190 -18.12 -18.71 26.56
N TRP A 191 -17.94 -20.01 26.28
CA TRP A 191 -17.88 -21.05 27.30
C TRP A 191 -16.67 -20.87 28.24
N HIS A 192 -15.51 -20.57 27.67
CA HIS A 192 -14.26 -20.41 28.43
C HIS A 192 -14.26 -19.16 29.33
N CYS A 193 -14.86 -18.05 28.87
CA CYS A 193 -15.04 -16.87 29.72
C CYS A 193 -16.09 -17.08 30.82
N ARG A 194 -17.21 -17.76 30.53
CA ARG A 194 -18.28 -18.00 31.51
C ARG A 194 -17.86 -18.95 32.63
N SER A 195 -17.04 -19.97 32.34
CA SER A 195 -16.49 -20.86 33.38
C SER A 195 -15.56 -20.13 34.34
N ASN A 196 -14.81 -19.14 33.86
CA ASN A 196 -13.86 -18.38 34.69
C ASN A 196 -14.58 -17.36 35.61
N ARG A 197 -15.72 -16.80 35.17
CA ARG A 197 -16.60 -15.98 36.02
C ARG A 197 -17.23 -16.81 37.16
N ALA A 198 -17.61 -18.05 36.90
CA ALA A 198 -18.08 -18.98 37.93
C ALA A 198 -16.96 -19.38 38.92
N GLY A 199 -15.71 -19.51 38.46
CA GLY A 199 -14.54 -19.72 39.31
C GLY A 199 -14.17 -18.51 40.18
N ALA A 200 -14.37 -17.29 39.70
CA ALA A 200 -14.07 -16.06 40.43
C ALA A 200 -15.05 -15.77 41.58
N VAL A 201 -16.32 -16.22 41.48
CA VAL A 201 -17.32 -16.06 42.56
C VAL A 201 -17.19 -17.16 43.63
N GLY A 202 -16.52 -18.29 43.32
CA GLY A 202 -16.37 -19.44 44.22
C GLY A 202 -15.07 -19.52 45.05
N MET A 203 -14.08 -18.66 44.83
CA MET A 203 -12.76 -18.80 45.48
C MET A 203 -12.61 -17.98 46.78
N ARG A 204 -13.36 -18.37 47.81
CA ARG A 204 -12.85 -18.39 49.20
C ARG A 204 -12.46 -19.83 49.55
N SER A 205 -11.39 -20.34 48.98
CA SER A 205 -10.69 -21.51 49.52
C SER A 205 -9.22 -21.51 49.08
N PRO A 206 -8.27 -21.76 50.00
CA PRO A 206 -6.85 -21.68 49.72
C PRO A 206 -6.37 -23.05 49.19
N GLY A 207 -6.05 -23.16 47.90
CA GLY A 207 -5.51 -24.46 47.44
C GLY A 207 -5.19 -24.66 45.97
N TRP A 208 -5.58 -23.77 45.07
CA TRP A 208 -5.33 -23.99 43.63
C TRP A 208 -4.57 -22.84 43.00
N ARG A 209 -3.25 -22.84 43.24
CA ARG A 209 -2.29 -22.09 42.43
C ARG A 209 -1.83 -22.99 41.29
N GLY A 210 -2.30 -22.70 40.08
CA GLY A 210 -1.66 -23.16 38.85
C GLY A 210 -2.46 -24.17 38.04
N SER A 211 -3.07 -23.72 36.94
CA SER A 211 -2.81 -24.34 35.63
C SER A 211 -3.41 -23.58 34.44
N CYS A 212 -4.44 -22.74 34.62
CA CYS A 212 -5.11 -22.10 33.47
C CYS A 212 -4.58 -20.71 33.06
N ALA A 213 -3.48 -20.24 33.65
CA ALA A 213 -2.90 -18.93 33.33
C ALA A 213 -1.75 -18.99 32.29
N ASN A 214 -1.48 -20.15 31.70
CA ASN A 214 -0.27 -20.38 30.86
C ASN A 214 -0.48 -20.26 29.35
N THR A 215 -1.68 -19.94 28.88
CA THR A 215 -1.96 -19.68 27.45
C THR A 215 -2.14 -18.20 27.12
N MET A 216 -2.02 -17.31 28.11
CA MET A 216 -1.94 -15.87 27.88
C MET A 216 -0.47 -15.44 27.75
N PRO A 217 -0.06 -14.81 26.64
CA PRO A 217 1.34 -14.40 26.40
C PRO A 217 1.82 -13.30 27.37
N CYS A 218 0.94 -12.68 28.15
CA CYS A 218 1.28 -11.66 29.13
C CYS A 218 1.36 -12.17 30.57
N ARG A 219 1.96 -13.35 30.75
CA ARG A 219 2.43 -13.79 32.06
C ARG A 219 3.85 -13.28 32.27
N THR A 220 3.93 -12.03 32.72
CA THR A 220 5.04 -11.43 33.49
C THR A 220 6.33 -12.26 33.56
N ILE A 221 7.24 -12.06 32.60
CA ILE A 221 8.69 -12.25 32.85
C ILE A 221 9.13 -11.07 33.73
N ARG A 222 8.79 -11.14 35.02
CA ARG A 222 9.42 -10.30 36.05
C ARG A 222 10.84 -10.85 36.20
N ARG A 223 11.79 -10.34 35.41
CA ARG A 223 13.22 -10.57 35.65
C ARG A 223 13.54 -9.94 37.00
N HIS A 224 13.66 -10.78 38.03
CA HIS A 224 14.39 -10.43 39.23
C HIS A 224 15.82 -10.05 38.82
N ARG A 225 16.22 -8.83 39.15
CA ARG A 225 17.60 -8.41 39.23
C ARG A 225 17.81 -7.78 40.60
#